data_AF-A0A8H6UEU6-F1
#
_entry.id   AF-A0A8H6UEU6-F1
#
_cell.length_a   1.000
_cell.length_b   1.000
_cell.length_c   1.000
_cell.angle_alpha   90.00
_cell.angle_beta   90.00
_cell.angle_gamma   90.00
#
_symmetry.space_group_name_H-M   'P 1'
#
loop_
_entity.id
_entity.type
_entity.pdbx_description
1 polymer ?
#
loop_
_entity_poly.entity_id
_entity_poly.type
_entity_poly.pdbx_seq_one_letter_code
_entity_poly.pdbx_strand_id
1 'polypeptide(L)'
;MGIPMNDNIHAPTVPSGPTSGGVPRDLSKLSMVDLMQEKERIEAELSALSAVLTSHGVNMNTSLTTFDGFPRDDIDVAQIRTTRARIIHLRTDHKEVMKHLEKGLHEHFASLQRAQAAVSAGGTNGTAVQRSNLGENSLSDAEMIGTPFAKVNSVVPGSPADQAGLKAGDTIRSFGNVNWINHERLSKVAQTVQQNEGRTIIVKIIRKDGPGSNNTTELDLELIPRRDWGGRGLLGCHLTTFVKRHLTGEFEKKYIATLGVEVHPLTFTTNLGTIQFDVWDTAGQEKFGGLRDGYYINGQCGIIMFDVTSRITYKNVPNWHRDLVRVCENIPIVLCGNKVDVKERKVKAKTITFHRKKNLQYYDISAKSNYNFEKPFLWLARKLVGNATLEFVAAPALAPPEVTVNPELMQQYENEMATAAAMPLPDEEDADL
;
A
#
# COMPACT_ATOMS: atom_id res chain seq x y z
N MET A 1 37.98 49.14 11.43
CA MET A 1 37.19 48.67 10.27
C MET A 1 36.07 47.80 10.82
N GLY A 2 34.88 48.38 11.00
CA GLY A 2 33.70 47.64 11.44
C GLY A 2 33.07 46.94 10.25
N ILE A 3 32.90 45.62 10.34
CA ILE A 3 32.15 44.83 9.38
C ILE A 3 30.67 44.98 9.75
N PRO A 4 29.76 45.33 8.82
CA PRO A 4 28.35 45.45 9.14
C PRO A 4 27.75 44.05 9.35
N MET A 5 27.09 43.85 10.49
CA MET A 5 26.26 42.66 10.72
C MET A 5 25.01 42.77 9.83
N ASN A 6 24.73 41.70 9.10
CA ASN A 6 23.58 41.60 8.22
C ASN A 6 22.35 41.17 9.05
N ASP A 7 21.40 42.09 9.27
CA ASP A 7 20.19 41.92 10.10
C ASP A 7 19.11 41.03 9.48
N ASN A 8 19.47 39.90 8.84
CA ASN A 8 18.49 39.09 8.11
C ASN A 8 18.64 37.57 8.31
N ILE A 9 18.80 37.14 9.56
CA ILE A 9 18.49 35.75 9.96
C ILE A 9 17.06 35.72 10.47
N HIS A 10 16.10 35.62 9.55
CA HIS A 10 14.77 35.16 9.90
C HIS A 10 14.86 33.65 10.16
N ALA A 11 15.05 33.28 11.42
CA ALA A 11 14.80 31.91 11.87
C ALA A 11 13.32 31.58 11.59
N PRO A 12 12.99 30.44 10.97
CA PRO A 12 11.61 29.98 10.95
C PRO A 12 11.24 29.61 12.39
N THR A 13 10.62 30.55 13.10
CA THR A 13 9.95 30.27 14.36
C THR A 13 8.73 29.42 14.04
N VAL A 14 8.88 28.11 14.22
CA VAL A 14 7.72 27.26 14.49
C VAL A 14 7.07 27.85 15.75
N PRO A 15 5.79 28.25 15.71
CA PRO A 15 5.12 28.67 16.92
C PRO A 15 5.26 27.53 17.92
N SER A 16 5.76 27.83 19.12
CA SER A 16 5.73 26.89 20.22
C SER A 16 4.28 26.43 20.37
N GLY A 17 3.97 25.24 19.85
CA GLY A 17 2.72 24.55 20.15
C GLY A 17 2.60 24.47 21.66
N PRO A 18 1.38 24.47 22.21
CA PRO A 18 1.15 24.69 23.63
C PRO A 18 2.12 23.84 24.44
N THR A 19 2.99 24.50 25.20
CA THR A 19 3.85 23.87 26.20
C THR A 19 2.95 22.92 26.96
N SER A 20 3.20 21.62 26.81
CA SER A 20 2.38 20.57 27.39
C SER A 20 2.66 20.51 28.89
N GLY A 21 2.25 21.55 29.62
CA GLY A 21 1.91 21.46 31.05
C GLY A 21 0.54 20.80 31.20
N GLY A 22 0.26 19.78 30.39
CA GLY A 22 -1.00 19.05 30.41
C GLY A 22 -0.89 17.92 31.41
N VAL A 23 -1.75 17.97 32.42
CA VAL A 23 -2.11 16.85 33.31
C VAL A 23 -2.08 15.53 32.51
N PRO A 24 -1.51 14.42 33.04
CA PRO A 24 -1.52 13.13 32.37
C PRO A 24 -2.94 12.82 31.89
N ARG A 25 -3.17 12.90 30.58
CA ARG A 25 -4.48 12.64 30.02
C ARG A 25 -4.71 11.14 30.12
N ASP A 26 -5.68 10.77 30.93
CA ASP A 26 -6.06 9.38 31.14
C ASP A 26 -6.69 8.82 29.85
N LEU A 27 -5.86 8.19 29.02
CA LEU A 27 -6.23 7.59 27.73
C LEU A 27 -7.37 6.56 27.85
N SER A 28 -7.57 5.99 29.05
CA SER A 28 -8.62 5.00 29.30
C SER A 28 -10.04 5.58 29.32
N LYS A 29 -10.18 6.91 29.43
CA LYS A 29 -11.47 7.62 29.51
C LYS A 29 -11.90 8.32 28.23
N LEU A 30 -11.05 8.32 27.20
CA LEU A 30 -11.36 8.95 25.91
C LEU A 30 -12.27 8.05 25.07
N SER A 31 -13.15 8.67 24.27
CA SER A 31 -13.99 7.93 23.33
C SER A 31 -13.15 7.41 22.16
N MET A 32 -13.68 6.43 21.41
CA MET A 32 -12.99 5.88 20.25
C MET A 32 -12.62 6.96 19.22
N VAL A 33 -13.54 7.90 18.98
CA VAL A 33 -13.33 9.02 18.06
C VAL A 33 -12.22 9.94 18.57
N ASP A 34 -12.19 10.23 19.87
CA ASP A 34 -11.15 11.09 20.46
C ASP A 34 -9.77 10.42 20.42
N LEU A 35 -9.70 9.09 20.64
CA LEU A 35 -8.46 8.34 20.51
C LEU A 35 -7.95 8.33 19.05
N MET A 36 -8.84 8.30 18.06
CA MET A 36 -8.46 8.42 16.65
C MET A 36 -7.94 9.82 16.31
N GLN A 37 -8.59 10.87 16.80
CA GLN A 37 -8.10 12.24 16.62
C GLN A 37 -6.75 12.47 17.30
N GLU A 38 -6.55 11.89 18.49
CA GLU A 38 -5.28 11.98 19.20
C GLU A 38 -4.15 11.25 18.46
N LYS A 39 -4.45 10.11 17.82
CA LYS A 39 -3.51 9.43 16.92
C LYS A 39 -3.08 10.35 15.77
N GLU A 40 -4.02 10.96 15.06
CA GLU A 40 -3.71 11.87 13.95
C GLU A 40 -2.88 13.08 14.42
N ARG A 41 -3.18 13.62 15.60
CA ARG A 41 -2.42 14.71 16.22
C ARG A 41 -0.96 14.32 16.48
N ILE A 42 -0.73 13.16 17.08
CA ILE A 42 0.62 12.66 17.39
C ILE A 42 1.42 12.41 16.10
N GLU A 43 0.79 11.84 15.07
CA GLU A 43 1.44 11.58 13.78
C GLU A 43 1.84 12.89 13.06
N ALA A 44 0.98 13.91 13.11
CA ALA A 44 1.29 15.23 12.57
C ALA A 44 2.47 15.90 13.30
N GLU A 45 2.52 15.82 14.63
CA GLU A 45 3.61 16.39 15.45
C GLU A 45 4.94 15.65 15.22
N LEU A 46 4.91 14.32 15.11
CA LEU A 46 6.08 13.50 14.75
C LEU A 46 6.65 13.88 13.38
N SER A 47 5.78 14.12 12.40
CA SER A 47 6.18 14.58 11.05
C SER A 47 6.87 15.94 11.11
N ALA A 48 6.28 16.91 11.82
CA ALA A 48 6.84 18.26 11.97
C ALA A 48 8.23 18.24 12.65
N LEU A 49 8.37 17.51 13.76
CA LEU A 49 9.65 17.42 14.48
C LEU A 49 10.72 16.67 13.66
N SER A 50 10.33 15.68 12.86
CA SER A 50 11.24 14.99 11.93
C SER A 50 11.73 15.93 10.82
N ALA A 51 10.88 16.83 10.34
CA ALA A 51 11.27 17.87 9.39
C ALA A 51 12.27 18.86 10.00
N VAL A 52 12.11 19.23 11.27
CA VAL A 52 13.07 20.08 12.01
C VAL A 52 14.45 19.42 12.12
N LEU A 53 14.53 18.12 12.39
CA LEU A 53 15.82 17.42 12.38
C LEU A 53 16.46 17.43 10.99
N THR A 54 15.65 17.18 9.96
CA THR A 54 16.09 17.14 8.56
C THR A 54 16.61 18.51 8.11
N SER A 55 15.98 19.62 8.52
CA SER A 55 16.44 20.97 8.17
C SER A 55 17.80 21.32 8.77
N HIS A 56 18.19 20.68 9.86
CA HIS A 56 19.51 20.82 10.49
C HIS A 56 20.52 19.77 9.98
N GLY A 57 20.16 18.96 8.98
CA GLY A 57 21.05 17.92 8.43
C GLY A 57 21.34 16.77 9.40
N VAL A 58 20.51 16.58 10.42
CA VAL A 58 20.68 15.54 11.44
C VAL A 58 19.45 14.59 11.47
N ASN A 59 19.63 13.39 12.01
CA ASN A 59 18.54 12.44 12.23
C ASN A 59 18.43 12.11 13.74
N MET A 60 17.77 11.02 14.12
CA MET A 60 17.64 10.62 15.54
C MET A 60 18.95 10.11 16.17
N ASN A 61 19.90 9.68 15.35
CA ASN A 61 21.10 8.96 15.77
C ASN A 61 22.41 9.72 15.45
N THR A 62 22.37 10.82 14.69
CA THR A 62 23.56 11.63 14.36
C THR A 62 24.29 12.09 15.63
N SER A 63 25.62 12.01 15.64
CA SER A 63 26.42 12.51 16.77
C SER A 63 26.21 14.01 16.98
N LEU A 64 26.08 14.41 18.25
CA LEU A 64 25.97 15.80 18.68
C LEU A 64 27.30 16.39 19.13
N THR A 65 28.33 15.55 19.20
CA THR A 65 29.69 15.95 19.55
C THR A 65 30.62 15.70 18.38
N THR A 66 31.66 16.52 18.32
CA THR A 66 32.82 16.35 17.46
C THR A 66 33.67 15.16 17.94
N PHE A 67 34.67 14.77 17.14
CA PHE A 67 35.53 13.61 17.40
C PHE A 67 36.33 13.72 18.71
N ASP A 68 36.63 14.93 19.15
CA ASP A 68 37.31 15.27 20.40
C ASP A 68 36.35 15.43 21.59
N GLY A 69 35.05 15.20 21.40
CA GLY A 69 34.05 15.15 22.48
C GLY A 69 33.39 16.49 22.83
N PHE A 70 33.71 17.57 22.12
CA PHE A 70 33.04 18.86 22.31
C PHE A 70 31.69 18.92 21.58
N PRO A 71 30.71 19.72 22.05
CA PRO A 71 29.47 19.94 21.32
C PRO A 71 29.75 20.54 19.95
N ARG A 72 29.04 20.05 18.93
CA ARG A 72 29.12 20.60 17.58
C ARG A 72 28.63 22.05 17.55
N ASP A 73 29.36 22.91 16.85
CA ASP A 73 29.10 24.33 16.69
C ASP A 73 28.24 24.64 15.45
N ASP A 74 28.19 23.72 14.49
CA ASP A 74 27.41 23.82 13.25
C ASP A 74 25.91 23.54 13.43
N ILE A 75 25.49 23.11 14.62
CA ILE A 75 24.11 22.75 14.92
C ILE A 75 23.68 23.25 16.30
N ASP A 76 22.39 23.59 16.46
CA ASP A 76 21.83 23.83 17.78
C ASP A 76 21.63 22.49 18.52
N VAL A 77 22.68 22.08 19.23
CA VAL A 77 22.71 20.85 20.03
C VAL A 77 21.56 20.81 21.05
N ALA A 78 21.16 21.95 21.61
CA ALA A 78 20.08 22.00 22.59
C ALA A 78 18.73 21.74 21.92
N GLN A 79 18.44 22.41 20.81
CA GLN A 79 17.21 22.20 20.03
C GLN A 79 17.10 20.78 19.48
N ILE A 80 18.20 20.20 19.00
CA ILE A 80 18.19 18.82 18.49
C ILE A 80 17.94 17.82 19.61
N ARG A 81 18.54 18.01 20.79
CA ARG A 81 18.29 17.15 21.95
C ARG A 81 16.83 17.20 22.40
N THR A 82 16.24 18.39 22.51
CA THR A 82 14.84 18.55 22.91
C THR A 82 13.89 17.98 21.85
N THR A 83 14.17 18.20 20.57
CA THR A 83 13.40 17.65 19.44
C THR A 83 13.44 16.12 19.44
N ARG A 84 14.63 15.51 19.57
CA ARG A 84 14.77 14.04 19.66
C ARG A 84 14.05 13.46 20.87
N ALA A 85 14.21 14.09 22.03
CA ALA A 85 13.52 13.66 23.24
C ALA A 85 12.00 13.70 23.02
N ARG A 86 11.45 14.77 22.44
CA ARG A 86 10.01 14.88 22.15
C ARG A 86 9.52 13.80 21.20
N ILE A 87 10.28 13.49 20.14
CA ILE A 87 9.95 12.38 19.21
C ILE A 87 9.86 11.04 19.94
N ILE A 88 10.78 10.76 20.87
CA ILE A 88 10.77 9.51 21.64
C ILE A 88 9.52 9.41 22.53
N HIS A 89 9.15 10.50 23.21
CA HIS A 89 7.92 10.55 24.01
C HIS A 89 6.69 10.33 23.14
N LEU A 90 6.55 11.06 22.03
CA LEU A 90 5.43 10.92 21.11
C LEU A 90 5.32 9.52 20.50
N ARG A 91 6.43 8.85 20.21
CA ARG A 91 6.42 7.44 19.75
C ARG A 91 5.90 6.49 20.84
N THR A 92 6.20 6.77 22.09
CA THR A 92 5.69 5.99 23.23
C THR A 92 4.20 6.25 23.43
N ASP A 93 3.78 7.51 23.34
CA ASP A 93 2.37 7.92 23.45
C ASP A 93 1.52 7.32 22.31
N HIS A 94 2.04 7.33 21.07
CA HIS A 94 1.38 6.70 19.91
C HIS A 94 1.11 5.22 20.15
N LYS A 95 2.10 4.50 20.72
CA LYS A 95 1.97 3.08 21.04
C LYS A 95 0.87 2.83 22.08
N GLU A 96 0.75 3.67 23.11
CA GLU A 96 -0.30 3.53 24.13
C GLU A 96 -1.68 3.93 23.59
N VAL A 97 -1.80 4.99 22.77
CA VAL A 97 -3.07 5.34 22.09
C VAL A 97 -3.57 4.18 21.24
N MET A 98 -2.69 3.55 20.46
CA MET A 98 -3.02 2.39 19.63
C MET A 98 -3.52 1.20 20.45
N LYS A 99 -2.88 0.92 21.59
CA LYS A 99 -3.30 -0.15 22.52
C LYS A 99 -4.69 0.12 23.14
N HIS A 100 -5.01 1.38 23.43
CA HIS A 100 -6.34 1.76 23.94
C HIS A 100 -7.42 1.70 22.85
N LEU A 101 -7.10 2.09 21.61
CA LEU A 101 -7.97 1.89 20.44
C LEU A 101 -8.29 0.41 20.25
N GLU A 102 -7.27 -0.45 20.30
CA GLU A 102 -7.44 -1.90 20.22
C GLU A 102 -8.37 -2.41 21.34
N LYS A 103 -8.15 -2.01 22.58
CA LYS A 103 -8.98 -2.42 23.72
C LYS A 103 -10.44 -1.97 23.58
N GLY A 104 -10.68 -0.69 23.26
CA GLY A 104 -12.03 -0.14 23.09
C GLY A 104 -12.81 -0.84 21.97
N LEU A 105 -12.09 -1.28 20.93
CA LEU A 105 -12.67 -2.02 19.81
C LEU A 105 -13.17 -3.40 20.28
N HIS A 106 -12.36 -4.11 21.07
CA HIS A 106 -12.74 -5.41 21.63
C HIS A 106 -13.94 -5.30 22.60
N GLU A 107 -14.00 -4.25 23.42
CA GLU A 107 -15.12 -4.02 24.35
C GLU A 107 -16.44 -3.71 23.63
N HIS A 108 -16.38 -2.92 22.55
CA HIS A 108 -17.53 -2.64 21.69
C HIS A 108 -18.05 -3.89 20.97
N PHE A 109 -17.17 -4.80 20.54
CA PHE A 109 -17.59 -6.08 19.98
C PHE A 109 -18.20 -7.01 21.04
N ALA A 110 -17.63 -7.06 22.25
CA ALA A 110 -18.17 -7.84 23.35
C ALA A 110 -19.54 -7.31 23.84
N SER A 111 -19.83 -6.02 23.66
CA SER A 111 -21.15 -5.45 23.96
C SER A 111 -22.17 -5.78 22.86
N LEU A 112 -21.80 -5.70 21.59
CA LEU A 112 -22.63 -6.11 20.45
C LEU A 112 -23.00 -7.59 20.51
N GLN A 113 -22.05 -8.45 20.90
CA GLN A 113 -22.27 -9.89 21.02
C GLN A 113 -23.21 -10.22 22.21
N ARG A 114 -23.10 -9.48 23.32
CA ARG A 114 -24.05 -9.55 24.44
C ARG A 114 -25.44 -9.01 24.08
N ALA A 115 -25.52 -7.92 23.31
CA ALA A 115 -26.77 -7.36 22.83
C ALA A 115 -27.48 -8.30 21.85
N GLN A 116 -26.75 -8.94 20.94
CA GLN A 116 -27.29 -9.96 20.05
C GLN A 116 -27.76 -11.21 20.80
N ALA A 117 -27.02 -11.66 21.82
CA ALA A 117 -27.44 -12.78 22.68
C ALA A 117 -28.70 -12.46 23.51
N ALA A 118 -28.88 -11.20 23.94
CA ALA A 118 -30.07 -10.76 24.66
C ALA A 118 -31.33 -10.70 23.76
N VAL A 119 -31.16 -10.34 22.48
CA VAL A 119 -32.25 -10.34 21.49
C VAL A 119 -32.70 -11.77 21.13
N SER A 120 -31.81 -12.75 21.19
CA SER A 120 -32.15 -14.17 20.96
C SER A 120 -32.84 -14.85 22.16
N ALA A 121 -32.86 -14.23 23.35
CA ALA A 121 -33.47 -14.77 24.56
C ALA A 121 -34.82 -14.12 24.93
N GLY A 122 -35.21 -13.01 24.29
CA GLY A 122 -36.47 -12.30 24.55
C GLY A 122 -37.51 -12.53 23.45
N GLY A 123 -38.41 -13.48 23.66
CA GLY A 123 -39.55 -13.72 22.79
C GLY A 123 -40.58 -12.57 22.80
N THR A 124 -40.97 -12.15 21.60
CA THR A 124 -42.26 -11.55 21.20
C THR A 124 -42.91 -10.52 22.13
N ASN A 125 -42.95 -9.24 21.72
CA ASN A 125 -44.19 -8.55 21.36
C ASN A 125 -43.94 -7.15 20.80
N GLY A 126 -44.72 -6.80 19.77
CA GLY A 126 -44.47 -5.69 18.87
C GLY A 126 -44.76 -4.29 19.42
N THR A 127 -44.28 -3.29 18.69
CA THR A 127 -45.05 -2.14 18.20
C THR A 127 -44.10 -1.23 17.42
N ALA A 128 -44.57 -0.75 16.27
CA ALA A 128 -43.89 0.26 15.48
C ALA A 128 -43.70 1.54 16.31
N VAL A 129 -42.46 2.03 16.41
CA VAL A 129 -42.17 3.38 16.88
C VAL A 129 -41.35 4.08 15.82
N GLN A 130 -41.97 5.10 15.21
CA GLN A 130 -41.36 6.09 14.34
C GLN A 130 -40.12 6.71 15.02
N ARG A 131 -39.01 6.83 14.28
CA ARG A 131 -38.02 7.88 14.53
C ARG A 131 -37.88 8.76 13.31
N SER A 132 -38.34 9.98 13.51
CA SER A 132 -38.26 11.15 12.66
C SER A 132 -36.83 11.60 12.39
N ASN A 133 -36.66 12.23 11.22
CA ASN A 133 -35.55 13.05 10.74
C ASN A 133 -34.68 13.73 11.81
N LEU A 134 -33.36 13.75 11.55
CA LEU A 134 -32.45 14.91 11.73
C LEU A 134 -31.08 14.61 11.08
N GLY A 135 -30.64 15.50 10.17
CA GLY A 135 -29.22 15.86 9.98
C GLY A 135 -28.39 15.10 8.95
N GLU A 136 -27.88 15.82 7.95
CA GLU A 136 -26.98 15.36 6.89
C GLU A 136 -25.57 14.94 7.37
N ASN A 137 -25.01 14.00 6.59
CA ASN A 137 -23.58 13.67 6.41
C ASN A 137 -22.75 13.19 7.61
N SER A 138 -22.90 11.91 7.95
CA SER A 138 -21.84 11.03 8.45
C SER A 138 -22.29 9.58 8.19
N LEU A 139 -21.52 8.77 7.47
CA LEU A 139 -21.82 7.33 7.31
C LEU A 139 -21.78 6.67 8.70
N SER A 140 -22.78 5.86 9.02
CA SER A 140 -22.91 5.26 10.35
C SER A 140 -21.92 4.11 10.55
N ASP A 141 -21.39 3.91 11.77
CA ASP A 141 -20.44 2.83 12.10
C ASP A 141 -20.97 1.42 11.74
N ALA A 142 -22.31 1.26 11.68
CA ALA A 142 -22.99 0.04 11.27
C ALA A 142 -22.86 -0.27 9.76
N GLU A 143 -22.77 0.77 8.91
CA GLU A 143 -22.59 0.62 7.46
C GLU A 143 -21.14 0.23 7.11
N MET A 144 -20.15 0.72 7.86
CA MET A 144 -18.74 0.34 7.66
C MET A 144 -18.46 -1.12 8.07
N ILE A 145 -19.02 -1.59 9.18
CA ILE A 145 -18.94 -3.01 9.58
C ILE A 145 -19.73 -3.90 8.59
N GLY A 146 -20.69 -3.31 7.87
CA GLY A 146 -21.48 -3.98 6.86
C GLY A 146 -20.84 -4.14 5.49
N THR A 147 -19.69 -3.51 5.27
CA THR A 147 -19.03 -3.47 3.96
C THR A 147 -18.36 -4.82 3.65
N PRO A 148 -18.60 -5.42 2.47
CA PRO A 148 -17.90 -6.65 2.09
C PRO A 148 -16.40 -6.41 1.86
N PHE A 149 -15.55 -7.34 2.31
CA PHE A 149 -14.09 -7.18 2.28
C PHE A 149 -13.35 -8.25 1.47
N ALA A 150 -14.00 -9.37 1.19
CA ALA A 150 -13.42 -10.44 0.40
C ALA A 150 -14.45 -11.06 -0.55
N LYS A 151 -13.97 -11.76 -1.57
CA LYS A 151 -14.77 -12.55 -2.51
C LYS A 151 -14.24 -13.97 -2.53
N VAL A 152 -15.13 -14.93 -2.63
CA VAL A 152 -14.77 -16.34 -2.83
C VAL A 152 -14.45 -16.53 -4.30
N ASN A 153 -13.22 -16.90 -4.62
CA ASN A 153 -12.75 -17.13 -5.97
C ASN A 153 -13.01 -18.58 -6.42
N SER A 154 -12.71 -19.54 -5.54
CA SER A 154 -12.97 -20.96 -5.80
C SER A 154 -13.21 -21.72 -4.50
N VAL A 155 -13.92 -22.85 -4.62
CA VAL A 155 -14.22 -23.77 -3.52
C VAL A 155 -13.97 -25.19 -4.02
N VAL A 156 -13.25 -25.99 -3.25
CA VAL A 156 -12.92 -27.38 -3.58
C VAL A 156 -14.06 -28.29 -3.13
N PRO A 157 -14.61 -29.17 -4.00
CA PRO A 157 -15.67 -30.10 -3.63
C PRO A 157 -15.27 -30.99 -2.44
N GLY A 158 -16.20 -31.21 -1.51
CA GLY A 158 -15.98 -32.01 -0.30
C GLY A 158 -15.13 -31.32 0.79
N SER A 159 -14.67 -30.10 0.55
CA SER A 159 -13.94 -29.31 1.54
C SER A 159 -14.83 -28.73 2.64
N PRO A 160 -14.25 -28.28 3.76
CA PRO A 160 -14.99 -27.55 4.79
C PRO A 160 -15.78 -26.34 4.27
N ALA A 161 -15.24 -25.60 3.31
CA ALA A 161 -15.93 -24.47 2.68
C ALA A 161 -17.11 -24.91 1.81
N ASP A 162 -16.97 -26.01 1.07
CA ASP A 162 -18.05 -26.59 0.25
C ASP A 162 -19.19 -27.12 1.12
N GLN A 163 -18.85 -27.82 2.22
CA GLN A 163 -19.81 -28.34 3.18
C GLN A 163 -20.54 -27.24 3.95
N ALA A 164 -19.85 -26.13 4.23
CA ALA A 164 -20.47 -24.91 4.78
C ALA A 164 -21.37 -24.20 3.77
N GLY A 165 -21.34 -24.62 2.49
CA GLY A 165 -22.17 -24.07 1.43
C GLY A 165 -21.61 -22.80 0.79
N LEU A 166 -20.32 -22.47 0.96
CA LEU A 166 -19.66 -21.37 0.23
C LEU A 166 -19.58 -21.71 -1.26
N LYS A 167 -19.76 -20.71 -2.11
CA LYS A 167 -19.70 -20.83 -3.57
C LYS A 167 -18.78 -19.77 -4.16
N ALA A 168 -18.16 -20.09 -5.28
CA ALA A 168 -17.42 -19.10 -6.06
C ALA A 168 -18.35 -17.93 -6.44
N GLY A 169 -17.89 -16.70 -6.23
CA GLY A 169 -18.65 -15.48 -6.46
C GLY A 169 -19.28 -14.86 -5.21
N ASP A 170 -19.37 -15.59 -4.09
CA ASP A 170 -19.87 -15.03 -2.84
C ASP A 170 -18.99 -13.88 -2.34
N THR A 171 -19.62 -12.84 -1.81
CA THR A 171 -18.90 -11.70 -1.22
C THR A 171 -19.00 -11.80 0.30
N ILE A 172 -17.88 -11.76 0.99
CA ILE A 172 -17.79 -11.96 2.44
C ILE A 172 -17.86 -10.61 3.14
N ARG A 173 -18.84 -10.50 4.03
CA ARG A 173 -19.07 -9.36 4.91
C ARG A 173 -18.36 -9.54 6.25
N SER A 174 -18.42 -10.75 6.82
CA SER A 174 -17.64 -11.10 8.00
C SER A 174 -17.20 -12.55 7.98
N PHE A 175 -16.06 -12.84 8.61
CA PHE A 175 -15.51 -14.17 8.77
C PHE A 175 -15.13 -14.35 10.25
N GLY A 176 -16.05 -14.88 11.06
CA GLY A 176 -15.97 -14.81 12.51
C GLY A 176 -15.93 -13.34 12.97
N ASN A 177 -14.88 -12.97 13.70
CA ASN A 177 -14.67 -11.59 14.17
C ASN A 177 -13.98 -10.68 13.14
N VAL A 178 -13.67 -11.22 11.95
CA VAL A 178 -12.96 -10.51 10.90
C VAL A 178 -13.93 -9.80 9.96
N ASN A 179 -13.67 -8.53 9.66
CA ASN A 179 -14.50 -7.66 8.83
C ASN A 179 -13.65 -6.64 8.05
N TRP A 180 -14.31 -5.77 7.28
CA TRP A 180 -13.67 -4.72 6.48
C TRP A 180 -12.65 -3.85 7.21
N ILE A 181 -12.81 -3.63 8.52
CA ILE A 181 -11.97 -2.72 9.30
C ILE A 181 -10.71 -3.43 9.80
N ASN A 182 -10.81 -4.71 10.17
CA ASN A 182 -9.76 -5.42 10.88
C ASN A 182 -9.15 -6.61 10.12
N HIS A 183 -9.56 -6.87 8.87
CA HIS A 183 -9.14 -8.08 8.17
C HIS A 183 -7.64 -8.17 7.84
N GLU A 184 -6.90 -7.07 7.89
CA GLU A 184 -5.45 -7.02 7.65
C GLU A 184 -5.03 -7.86 6.42
N ARG A 185 -5.65 -7.61 5.26
CA ARG A 185 -5.39 -8.36 4.01
C ARG A 185 -5.64 -9.87 4.12
N LEU A 186 -6.67 -10.27 4.87
CA LEU A 186 -7.07 -11.66 5.16
C LEU A 186 -6.12 -12.41 6.10
N SER A 187 -5.06 -11.78 6.62
CA SER A 187 -4.19 -12.43 7.61
C SER A 187 -4.98 -12.82 8.86
N LYS A 188 -5.91 -11.95 9.30
CA LYS A 188 -6.81 -12.23 10.42
C LYS A 188 -7.81 -13.32 10.09
N VAL A 189 -8.22 -13.47 8.83
CA VAL A 189 -9.04 -14.62 8.40
C VAL A 189 -8.25 -15.91 8.57
N ALA A 190 -7.02 -15.97 8.06
CA ALA A 190 -6.15 -17.13 8.20
C ALA A 190 -5.85 -17.47 9.68
N GLN A 191 -5.60 -16.45 10.51
CA GLN A 191 -5.41 -16.61 11.95
C GLN A 191 -6.68 -17.17 12.62
N THR A 192 -7.85 -16.61 12.30
CA THR A 192 -9.15 -17.06 12.83
C THR A 192 -9.41 -18.52 12.48
N VAL A 193 -9.10 -18.93 11.24
CA VAL A 193 -9.24 -20.30 10.76
C VAL A 193 -8.31 -21.27 11.51
N GLN A 194 -7.05 -20.89 11.72
CA GLN A 194 -6.09 -21.72 12.45
C GLN A 194 -6.44 -21.87 13.93
N GLN A 195 -6.91 -20.79 14.57
CA GLN A 195 -7.28 -20.80 15.98
C GLN A 195 -8.58 -21.54 16.28
N ASN A 196 -9.40 -21.77 15.25
CA ASN A 196 -10.70 -22.44 15.36
C ASN A 196 -10.74 -23.75 14.57
N GLU A 197 -9.61 -24.45 14.42
CA GLU A 197 -9.60 -25.81 13.87
C GLU A 197 -10.51 -26.73 14.72
N GLY A 198 -11.44 -27.42 14.06
CA GLY A 198 -12.48 -28.26 14.68
C GLY A 198 -13.65 -27.49 15.32
N ARG A 199 -13.68 -26.15 15.23
CA ARG A 199 -14.72 -25.30 15.82
C ARG A 199 -15.46 -24.48 14.76
N THR A 200 -16.75 -24.23 14.98
CA THR A 200 -17.58 -23.47 14.04
C THR A 200 -17.19 -21.99 14.00
N ILE A 201 -17.04 -21.46 12.79
CA ILE A 201 -16.86 -20.05 12.47
C ILE A 201 -18.09 -19.60 11.66
N ILE A 202 -18.76 -18.53 12.10
CA ILE A 202 -19.85 -17.93 11.34
C ILE A 202 -19.27 -17.03 10.24
N VAL A 203 -19.63 -17.32 8.99
CA VAL A 203 -19.22 -16.53 7.82
C VAL A 203 -20.44 -15.89 7.20
N LYS A 204 -20.52 -14.56 7.24
CA LYS A 204 -21.63 -13.81 6.65
C LYS A 204 -21.28 -13.40 5.23
N ILE A 205 -22.12 -13.77 4.29
CA ILE A 205 -21.89 -13.55 2.87
C ILE A 205 -23.09 -12.87 2.20
N ILE A 206 -22.81 -12.29 1.02
CA ILE A 206 -23.78 -11.81 0.05
C ILE A 206 -23.60 -12.67 -1.20
N ARG A 207 -24.67 -13.36 -1.60
CA ARG A 207 -24.72 -14.22 -2.79
C ARG A 207 -25.65 -13.61 -3.83
N LYS A 208 -25.24 -13.63 -5.11
CA LYS A 208 -26.12 -13.26 -6.23
C LYS A 208 -26.92 -14.47 -6.68
N ASP A 209 -28.20 -14.29 -7.00
CA ASP A 209 -29.11 -15.38 -7.40
C ASP A 209 -28.84 -15.93 -8.81
N GLY A 210 -27.85 -15.39 -9.54
CA GLY A 210 -27.41 -15.89 -10.83
C GLY A 210 -26.46 -14.93 -11.56
N PRO A 211 -25.80 -15.38 -12.65
CA PRO A 211 -24.95 -14.51 -13.46
C PRO A 211 -25.80 -13.41 -14.11
N GLY A 212 -25.61 -12.15 -13.68
CA GLY A 212 -26.32 -10.97 -14.20
C GLY A 212 -27.54 -10.51 -13.41
N SER A 213 -27.92 -11.18 -12.31
CA SER A 213 -29.00 -10.72 -11.42
C SER A 213 -28.50 -9.61 -10.49
N ASN A 214 -29.32 -8.57 -10.31
CA ASN A 214 -29.13 -7.54 -9.29
C ASN A 214 -29.68 -7.96 -7.92
N ASN A 215 -30.38 -9.09 -7.84
CA ASN A 215 -30.91 -9.60 -6.59
C ASN A 215 -29.81 -10.32 -5.80
N THR A 216 -29.66 -9.92 -4.54
CA THR A 216 -28.65 -10.47 -3.63
C THR A 216 -29.32 -11.02 -2.37
N THR A 217 -28.87 -12.19 -1.95
CA THR A 217 -29.29 -12.84 -0.72
C THR A 217 -28.16 -12.80 0.30
N GLU A 218 -28.44 -12.31 1.51
CA GLU A 218 -27.51 -12.40 2.64
C GLU A 218 -27.65 -13.77 3.33
N LEU A 219 -26.53 -14.44 3.59
CA LEU A 219 -26.50 -15.77 4.21
C LEU A 219 -25.46 -15.80 5.32
N ASP A 220 -25.82 -16.43 6.44
CA ASP A 220 -24.92 -16.74 7.54
C ASP A 220 -24.57 -18.23 7.44
N LEU A 221 -23.31 -18.55 7.13
CA LEU A 221 -22.83 -19.91 6.93
C LEU A 221 -22.02 -20.39 8.14
N GLU A 222 -22.23 -21.65 8.53
CA GLU A 222 -21.46 -22.32 9.58
C GLU A 222 -20.29 -23.09 8.96
N LEU A 223 -19.09 -22.60 9.16
CA LEU A 223 -17.88 -23.19 8.61
C LEU A 223 -17.03 -23.82 9.71
N ILE A 224 -16.63 -25.10 9.54
CA ILE A 224 -15.81 -25.83 10.52
C ILE A 224 -14.45 -26.19 9.88
N PRO A 225 -13.37 -25.44 10.16
CA PRO A 225 -12.06 -25.73 9.60
C PRO A 225 -11.50 -27.06 10.10
N ARG A 226 -10.88 -27.85 9.23
CA ARG A 226 -10.21 -29.12 9.61
C ARG A 226 -9.15 -29.49 8.57
N ARG A 227 -8.19 -30.36 8.91
CA ARG A 227 -7.09 -30.78 8.00
C ARG A 227 -7.34 -32.11 7.30
N ASP A 228 -8.22 -32.94 7.85
CA ASP A 228 -8.45 -34.34 7.50
C ASP A 228 -9.47 -34.54 6.35
N TRP A 229 -9.78 -33.50 5.59
CA TRP A 229 -10.72 -33.57 4.46
C TRP A 229 -10.07 -33.98 3.13
N GLY A 230 -8.77 -34.29 3.12
CA GLY A 230 -8.07 -34.83 1.94
C GLY A 230 -7.51 -33.80 0.95
N GLY A 231 -7.53 -32.50 1.30
CA GLY A 231 -6.96 -31.43 0.48
C GLY A 231 -5.98 -30.53 1.23
N ARG A 232 -5.53 -29.43 0.59
CA ARG A 232 -4.54 -28.51 1.17
C ARG A 232 -5.19 -27.51 2.12
N GLY A 233 -4.68 -27.44 3.34
CA GLY A 233 -5.07 -26.43 4.33
C GLY A 233 -6.36 -26.76 5.06
N LEU A 234 -6.96 -25.75 5.70
CA LEU A 234 -8.04 -25.93 6.68
C LEU A 234 -9.46 -25.71 6.13
N LEU A 235 -9.60 -25.07 4.96
CA LEU A 235 -10.88 -24.62 4.42
C LEU A 235 -11.24 -25.23 3.06
N GLY A 236 -10.26 -25.31 2.16
CA GLY A 236 -10.49 -25.69 0.76
C GLY A 236 -11.23 -24.63 -0.07
N CYS A 237 -11.10 -23.34 0.27
CA CYS A 237 -11.52 -22.24 -0.61
C CYS A 237 -10.40 -21.20 -0.81
N HIS A 238 -10.50 -20.46 -1.90
CA HIS A 238 -9.61 -19.33 -2.20
C HIS A 238 -10.39 -18.03 -2.02
N LEU A 239 -9.99 -17.20 -1.05
CA LEU A 239 -10.55 -15.88 -0.82
C LEU A 239 -9.65 -14.80 -1.42
N THR A 240 -10.26 -13.81 -2.07
CA THR A 240 -9.56 -12.64 -2.63
C THR A 240 -10.09 -11.38 -1.97
N THR A 241 -9.23 -10.45 -1.54
CA THR A 241 -9.69 -9.15 -1.04
C THR A 241 -10.33 -8.35 -2.18
N PHE A 242 -11.30 -7.49 -1.85
CA PHE A 242 -12.01 -6.65 -2.83
C PHE A 242 -11.09 -5.69 -3.63
N VAL A 243 -9.81 -5.61 -3.29
CA VAL A 243 -8.83 -4.70 -3.91
C VAL A 243 -8.01 -5.35 -5.05
N LYS A 244 -8.11 -6.65 -5.35
CA LYS A 244 -7.22 -7.25 -6.37
C LYS A 244 -7.73 -7.20 -7.81
N ARG A 245 -7.24 -6.19 -8.53
CA ARG A 245 -7.07 -6.06 -10.01
C ARG A 245 -6.30 -7.22 -10.68
N HIS A 246 -5.82 -8.20 -9.91
CA HIS A 246 -4.96 -9.26 -10.44
C HIS A 246 -5.68 -10.59 -10.70
N LEU A 247 -6.98 -10.69 -10.43
CA LEU A 247 -7.75 -11.93 -10.65
C LEU A 247 -9.09 -11.75 -11.38
N THR A 248 -9.59 -10.51 -11.55
CA THR A 248 -10.96 -10.27 -12.08
C THR A 248 -11.04 -9.32 -13.28
N GLY A 249 -9.95 -8.67 -13.70
CA GLY A 249 -9.95 -7.86 -14.93
C GLY A 249 -10.69 -6.51 -14.86
N GLU A 250 -11.07 -6.01 -13.68
CA GLU A 250 -11.67 -4.67 -13.54
C GLU A 250 -10.64 -3.61 -13.10
N PHE A 251 -10.61 -2.47 -13.80
CA PHE A 251 -9.84 -1.29 -13.43
C PHE A 251 -10.59 -0.45 -12.39
N GLU A 252 -9.92 -0.17 -11.27
CA GLU A 252 -10.45 0.73 -10.25
C GLU A 252 -10.22 2.20 -10.67
N LYS A 253 -11.31 2.92 -10.95
CA LYS A 253 -11.25 4.36 -11.30
C LYS A 253 -10.79 5.25 -10.14
N LYS A 254 -10.73 4.72 -8.92
CA LYS A 254 -10.34 5.43 -7.70
C LYS A 254 -8.93 5.02 -7.31
N TYR A 255 -8.04 6.00 -7.15
CA TYR A 255 -6.69 5.74 -6.66
C TYR A 255 -6.76 5.29 -5.19
N ILE A 256 -6.39 4.03 -4.93
CA ILE A 256 -6.15 3.51 -3.58
C ILE A 256 -4.64 3.35 -3.42
N ALA A 257 -4.05 4.03 -2.44
CA ALA A 257 -2.63 3.93 -2.18
C ALA A 257 -2.27 2.54 -1.63
N THR A 258 -1.27 1.89 -2.21
CA THR A 258 -0.71 0.64 -1.66
C THR A 258 -0.15 0.91 -0.27
N LEU A 259 -0.66 0.23 0.77
CA LEU A 259 -0.12 0.29 2.12
C LEU A 259 0.91 -0.83 2.32
N GLY A 260 2.21 -0.53 2.33
CA GLY A 260 3.27 -1.55 2.46
C GLY A 260 3.64 -2.21 1.13
N VAL A 261 3.63 -3.54 1.04
CA VAL A 261 3.97 -4.29 -0.19
C VAL A 261 2.86 -5.29 -0.56
N GLU A 262 2.61 -5.48 -1.85
CA GLU A 262 1.78 -6.58 -2.36
C GLU A 262 2.60 -7.48 -3.27
N VAL A 263 2.52 -8.80 -3.05
CA VAL A 263 3.20 -9.77 -3.93
C VAL A 263 2.22 -10.36 -4.92
N HIS A 264 2.59 -10.34 -6.20
CA HIS A 264 1.80 -10.88 -7.32
C HIS A 264 2.67 -11.82 -8.14
N PRO A 265 2.39 -13.14 -8.15
CA PRO A 265 3.10 -14.08 -9.00
C PRO A 265 2.65 -13.91 -10.46
N LEU A 266 3.59 -13.54 -11.34
CA LEU A 266 3.39 -13.42 -12.79
C LEU A 266 4.18 -14.50 -13.52
N THR A 267 3.47 -15.45 -14.11
CA THR A 267 4.07 -16.56 -14.86
C THR A 267 4.04 -16.27 -16.37
N PHE A 268 5.19 -16.38 -17.01
CA PHE A 268 5.40 -16.24 -18.44
C PHE A 268 5.90 -17.56 -19.03
N THR A 269 5.26 -18.02 -20.10
CA THR A 269 5.73 -19.20 -20.85
C THR A 269 6.74 -18.74 -21.89
N THR A 270 7.95 -19.28 -21.83
CA THR A 270 9.06 -18.96 -22.74
C THR A 270 9.39 -20.14 -23.63
N ASN A 271 10.21 -19.91 -24.66
CA ASN A 271 10.79 -20.97 -25.50
C ASN A 271 11.73 -21.92 -24.74
N LEU A 272 12.09 -21.62 -23.48
CA LEU A 272 12.96 -22.44 -22.63
C LEU A 272 12.21 -23.03 -21.42
N GLY A 273 10.89 -22.85 -21.33
CA GLY A 273 10.07 -23.25 -20.19
C GLY A 273 9.40 -22.06 -19.50
N THR A 274 8.78 -22.30 -18.35
CA THR A 274 8.04 -21.25 -17.62
C THR A 274 8.94 -20.48 -16.66
N ILE A 275 8.78 -19.16 -16.63
CA ILE A 275 9.43 -18.26 -15.67
C ILE A 275 8.35 -17.58 -14.85
N GLN A 276 8.51 -17.54 -13.53
CA GLN A 276 7.62 -16.81 -12.63
C GLN A 276 8.38 -15.64 -12.01
N PHE A 277 7.80 -14.46 -12.09
CA PHE A 277 8.21 -13.29 -11.33
C PHE A 277 7.27 -13.10 -10.16
N ASP A 278 7.77 -13.23 -8.93
CA ASP A 278 7.05 -12.74 -7.76
C ASP A 278 7.24 -11.23 -7.72
N VAL A 279 6.23 -10.48 -8.17
CA VAL A 279 6.29 -9.01 -8.27
C VAL A 279 5.89 -8.40 -6.93
N TRP A 280 6.83 -7.74 -6.28
CA TRP A 280 6.62 -7.02 -5.03
C TRP A 280 6.26 -5.56 -5.35
N ASP A 281 4.97 -5.26 -5.45
CA ASP A 281 4.44 -3.91 -5.65
C ASP A 281 4.54 -3.12 -4.34
N THR A 282 5.55 -2.26 -4.24
CA THR A 282 5.84 -1.46 -3.04
C THR A 282 5.08 -0.14 -3.03
N ALA A 283 4.66 0.30 -1.84
CA ALA A 283 4.05 1.61 -1.62
C ALA A 283 4.92 2.77 -2.11
N GLY A 284 4.49 3.40 -3.22
CA GLY A 284 5.17 4.54 -3.83
C GLY A 284 5.06 5.86 -3.07
N GLN A 285 4.26 5.94 -2.00
CA GLN A 285 4.11 7.19 -1.23
C GLN A 285 5.31 7.41 -0.30
N GLU A 286 6.06 8.49 -0.56
CA GLU A 286 7.16 9.02 0.25
C GLU A 286 6.83 9.16 1.75
N LYS A 287 5.54 9.27 2.10
CA LYS A 287 5.02 9.39 3.46
C LYS A 287 5.16 8.13 4.33
N PHE A 288 5.42 6.96 3.72
CA PHE A 288 5.57 5.67 4.43
C PHE A 288 7.01 5.11 4.34
N GLY A 289 8.01 5.97 4.11
CA GLY A 289 9.39 5.61 3.77
C GLY A 289 10.20 4.75 4.75
N GLY A 290 9.67 4.41 5.93
CA GLY A 290 10.42 3.69 6.98
C GLY A 290 10.57 2.18 6.78
N LEU A 291 9.74 1.52 5.96
CA LEU A 291 9.72 0.05 5.77
C LEU A 291 10.36 -0.42 4.44
N ARG A 292 10.90 0.51 3.64
CA ARG A 292 11.25 0.26 2.22
C ARG A 292 12.42 -0.70 2.01
N ASP A 293 13.46 -0.61 2.82
CA ASP A 293 14.67 -1.43 2.64
C ASP A 293 14.40 -2.92 2.82
N GLY A 294 13.49 -3.27 3.74
CA GLY A 294 13.13 -4.66 4.01
C GLY A 294 12.48 -5.36 2.83
N TYR A 295 11.82 -4.62 1.92
CA TYR A 295 11.18 -5.18 0.72
C TYR A 295 12.17 -5.47 -0.41
N TYR A 296 13.35 -4.85 -0.39
CA TYR A 296 14.35 -5.08 -1.42
C TYR A 296 15.16 -6.34 -1.15
N ILE A 297 15.27 -6.79 0.10
CA ILE A 297 16.09 -7.94 0.50
C ILE A 297 15.81 -9.16 -0.40
N ASN A 298 16.88 -9.73 -0.96
CA ASN A 298 16.86 -10.86 -1.89
C ASN A 298 16.16 -10.59 -3.24
N GLY A 299 15.86 -9.34 -3.58
CA GLY A 299 15.37 -8.98 -4.90
C GLY A 299 16.37 -9.37 -5.99
N GLN A 300 15.94 -10.12 -7.00
CA GLN A 300 16.79 -10.59 -8.09
C GLN A 300 16.82 -9.64 -9.29
N CYS A 301 15.80 -8.78 -9.42
CA CYS A 301 15.66 -7.77 -10.46
C CYS A 301 14.76 -6.63 -9.99
N GLY A 302 14.81 -5.48 -10.66
CA GLY A 302 13.99 -4.31 -10.32
C GLY A 302 13.27 -3.69 -11.52
N ILE A 303 12.09 -3.13 -11.27
CA ILE A 303 11.42 -2.19 -12.18
C ILE A 303 11.21 -0.88 -11.42
N ILE A 304 11.81 0.20 -11.91
CA ILE A 304 11.54 1.55 -11.42
C ILE A 304 10.55 2.21 -12.37
N MET A 305 9.44 2.72 -11.86
CA MET A 305 8.38 3.29 -12.68
C MET A 305 8.14 4.75 -12.33
N PHE A 306 7.95 5.58 -13.35
CA PHE A 306 7.46 6.95 -13.19
C PHE A 306 6.26 7.20 -14.11
N ASP A 307 5.55 8.30 -13.87
CA ASP A 307 4.39 8.72 -14.63
C ASP A 307 4.82 9.81 -15.63
N VAL A 308 4.66 9.56 -16.94
CA VAL A 308 5.05 10.52 -17.98
C VAL A 308 4.23 11.81 -17.96
N THR A 309 3.10 11.83 -17.25
CA THR A 309 2.25 13.01 -17.03
C THR A 309 2.67 13.82 -15.80
N SER A 310 3.64 13.35 -15.01
CA SER A 310 4.03 13.97 -13.73
C SER A 310 5.56 14.08 -13.59
N ARG A 311 6.10 15.29 -13.80
CA ARG A 311 7.55 15.56 -13.74
C ARG A 311 8.19 15.19 -12.40
N ILE A 312 7.48 15.38 -11.29
CA ILE A 312 7.99 15.09 -9.95
C ILE A 312 8.29 13.58 -9.78
N THR A 313 7.52 12.71 -10.43
CA THR A 313 7.75 11.26 -10.34
C THR A 313 9.08 10.87 -11.01
N TYR A 314 9.43 11.50 -12.13
CA TYR A 314 10.72 11.30 -12.78
C TYR A 314 11.88 11.89 -11.96
N LYS A 315 11.70 13.08 -11.35
CA LYS A 315 12.69 13.67 -10.43
C LYS A 315 13.02 12.77 -9.24
N ASN A 316 12.10 11.89 -8.83
CA ASN A 316 12.30 10.94 -7.74
C ASN A 316 12.99 9.62 -8.15
N VAL A 317 13.14 9.34 -9.45
CA VAL A 317 13.80 8.10 -9.94
C VAL A 317 15.20 7.88 -9.36
N PRO A 318 16.08 8.89 -9.25
CA PRO A 318 17.40 8.72 -8.63
C PRO A 318 17.34 8.24 -7.18
N ASN A 319 16.34 8.70 -6.41
CA ASN A 319 16.15 8.29 -5.03
C ASN A 319 15.76 6.80 -4.95
N TRP A 320 14.76 6.38 -5.75
CA TRP A 320 14.35 4.98 -5.82
C TRP A 320 15.47 4.05 -6.27
N HIS A 321 16.25 4.48 -7.26
CA HIS A 321 17.42 3.74 -7.71
C HIS A 321 18.45 3.61 -6.58
N ARG A 322 18.80 4.71 -5.90
CA ARG A 322 19.75 4.71 -4.77
C ARG A 322 19.30 3.75 -3.68
N ASP A 323 18.03 3.79 -3.29
CA ASP A 323 17.50 2.96 -2.22
C ASP A 323 17.51 1.47 -2.61
N LEU A 324 17.18 1.14 -3.86
CA LEU A 324 17.21 -0.23 -4.38
C LEU A 324 18.64 -0.78 -4.45
N VAL A 325 19.60 -0.04 -5.04
CA VAL A 325 20.98 -0.53 -5.20
C VAL A 325 21.74 -0.58 -3.87
N ARG A 326 21.29 0.17 -2.85
CA ARG A 326 21.84 0.08 -1.49
C ARG A 326 21.58 -1.28 -0.85
N VAL A 327 20.46 -1.94 -1.19
CA VAL A 327 20.10 -3.25 -0.62
C VAL A 327 20.47 -4.39 -1.57
N CYS A 328 20.25 -4.21 -2.87
CA CYS A 328 20.54 -5.20 -3.90
C CYS A 328 21.59 -4.68 -4.89
N GLU A 329 22.83 -5.08 -4.68
CA GLU A 329 23.92 -4.76 -5.59
C GLU A 329 23.83 -5.61 -6.88
N ASN A 330 24.13 -5.00 -8.03
CA ASN A 330 24.31 -5.66 -9.32
C ASN A 330 23.12 -6.45 -9.89
N ILE A 331 21.89 -6.11 -9.50
CA ILE A 331 20.69 -6.71 -10.10
C ILE A 331 20.27 -6.00 -11.40
N PRO A 332 19.72 -6.70 -12.40
CA PRO A 332 19.17 -6.06 -13.59
C PRO A 332 17.95 -5.19 -13.23
N ILE A 333 17.96 -3.93 -13.67
CA ILE A 333 16.90 -2.96 -13.40
C ILE A 333 16.40 -2.36 -14.72
N VAL A 334 15.08 -2.25 -14.85
CA VAL A 334 14.39 -1.58 -15.96
C VAL A 334 13.73 -0.30 -15.46
N LEU A 335 13.89 0.80 -16.19
CA LEU A 335 13.15 2.04 -16.00
C LEU A 335 11.93 2.07 -16.92
N CYS A 336 10.75 2.36 -16.38
CA CYS A 336 9.50 2.40 -17.13
C CYS A 336 8.82 3.77 -17.01
N GLY A 337 8.51 4.39 -18.16
CA GLY A 337 7.64 5.57 -18.24
C GLY A 337 6.21 5.14 -18.49
N ASN A 338 5.35 5.18 -17.47
CA ASN A 338 3.96 4.74 -17.55
C ASN A 338 2.99 5.87 -17.95
N LYS A 339 1.79 5.50 -18.42
CA LYS A 339 0.69 6.37 -18.87
C LYS A 339 0.93 7.08 -20.19
N VAL A 340 1.66 6.45 -21.12
CA VAL A 340 1.89 7.02 -22.46
C VAL A 340 0.63 7.12 -23.32
N ASP A 341 -0.46 6.46 -22.92
CA ASP A 341 -1.79 6.62 -23.50
C ASP A 341 -2.39 8.02 -23.28
N VAL A 342 -1.88 8.78 -22.31
CA VAL A 342 -2.34 10.15 -22.04
C VAL A 342 -1.66 11.13 -23.00
N LYS A 343 -2.47 11.90 -23.74
CA LYS A 343 -1.97 12.88 -24.74
C LYS A 343 -1.04 13.93 -24.13
N GLU A 344 -1.33 14.41 -22.92
CA GLU A 344 -0.56 15.47 -22.26
C GLU A 344 0.70 14.91 -21.55
N ARG A 345 1.65 14.43 -22.34
CA ARG A 345 2.96 13.96 -21.85
C ARG A 345 3.81 15.14 -21.36
N LYS A 346 4.11 15.20 -20.06
CA LYS A 346 4.93 16.26 -19.41
C LYS A 346 6.42 15.94 -19.32
N VAL A 347 6.79 14.65 -19.30
CA VAL A 347 8.17 14.16 -19.31
C VAL A 347 8.50 13.68 -20.71
N LYS A 348 9.31 14.44 -21.46
CA LYS A 348 9.62 14.16 -22.87
C LYS A 348 10.84 13.26 -23.02
N ALA A 349 10.98 12.55 -24.14
CA ALA A 349 12.10 11.64 -24.42
C ALA A 349 13.48 12.26 -24.11
N LYS A 350 13.71 13.50 -24.53
CA LYS A 350 14.97 14.24 -24.29
C LYS A 350 15.34 14.41 -22.81
N THR A 351 14.34 14.47 -21.92
CA THR A 351 14.55 14.61 -20.47
C THR A 351 14.87 13.29 -19.77
N ILE A 352 14.58 12.16 -20.42
CA ILE A 352 14.69 10.82 -19.84
C ILE A 352 16.11 10.29 -20.08
N THR A 353 17.09 10.82 -19.34
CA THR A 353 18.52 10.48 -19.50
C THR A 353 19.05 9.55 -18.40
N PHE A 354 18.33 9.36 -17.30
CA PHE A 354 18.81 8.63 -16.13
C PHE A 354 19.23 7.18 -16.45
N HIS A 355 18.46 6.51 -17.30
CA HIS A 355 18.76 5.14 -17.73
C HIS A 355 20.12 5.03 -18.44
N ARG A 356 20.51 6.02 -19.25
CA ARG A 356 21.83 6.06 -19.89
C ARG A 356 22.95 6.29 -18.88
N LYS A 357 22.74 7.19 -17.91
CA LYS A 357 23.71 7.47 -16.82
C LYS A 357 23.98 6.26 -15.93
N LYS A 358 22.99 5.38 -15.73
CA LYS A 358 23.09 4.19 -14.88
C LYS A 358 23.10 2.86 -15.65
N ASN A 359 23.24 2.90 -16.97
CA ASN A 359 23.22 1.73 -17.86
C ASN A 359 22.00 0.79 -17.65
N LEU A 360 20.81 1.39 -17.50
CA LEU A 360 19.53 0.72 -17.35
C LEU A 360 18.80 0.64 -18.70
N GLN A 361 17.96 -0.38 -18.86
CA GLN A 361 17.02 -0.42 -19.98
C GLN A 361 15.84 0.51 -19.70
N TYR A 362 15.35 1.20 -20.74
CA TYR A 362 14.14 2.03 -20.67
C TYR A 362 13.04 1.52 -21.60
N TYR A 363 11.78 1.59 -21.15
CA TYR A 363 10.59 1.39 -21.97
C TYR A 363 9.49 2.40 -21.65
N ASP A 364 8.86 2.92 -22.70
CA ASP A 364 7.54 3.54 -22.62
C ASP A 364 6.48 2.45 -22.50
N ILE A 365 5.61 2.53 -21.49
CA ILE A 365 4.55 1.55 -21.22
C ILE A 365 3.22 2.23 -20.94
N SER A 366 2.12 1.51 -21.16
CA SER A 366 0.81 1.89 -20.63
C SER A 366 0.12 0.70 -20.00
N ALA A 367 0.02 0.73 -18.68
CA ALA A 367 -0.73 -0.28 -17.92
C ALA A 367 -2.25 -0.26 -18.20
N LYS A 368 -2.77 0.80 -18.84
CA LYS A 368 -4.20 0.94 -19.19
C LYS A 368 -4.55 0.27 -20.51
N SER A 369 -3.60 0.28 -21.45
CA SER A 369 -3.78 -0.23 -22.80
C SER A 369 -2.96 -1.49 -23.10
N ASN A 370 -2.22 -1.98 -22.10
CA ASN A 370 -1.24 -3.06 -22.21
C ASN A 370 -0.07 -2.77 -23.18
N TYR A 371 0.10 -1.53 -23.64
CA TYR A 371 1.19 -1.18 -24.54
C TYR A 371 2.56 -1.42 -23.89
N ASN A 372 3.40 -2.21 -24.57
CA ASN A 372 4.75 -2.63 -24.15
C ASN A 372 4.82 -3.31 -22.77
N PHE A 373 3.71 -3.79 -22.22
CA PHE A 373 3.65 -4.34 -20.85
C PHE A 373 4.64 -5.49 -20.62
N GLU A 374 4.85 -6.34 -21.63
CA GLU A 374 5.73 -7.51 -21.55
C GLU A 374 7.22 -7.19 -21.71
N LYS A 375 7.58 -6.06 -22.33
CA LYS A 375 8.96 -5.72 -22.69
C LYS A 375 9.90 -5.65 -21.46
N PRO A 376 9.52 -5.02 -20.34
CA PRO A 376 10.35 -5.03 -19.12
C PRO A 376 10.63 -6.45 -18.62
N PHE A 377 9.61 -7.30 -18.55
CA PHE A 377 9.74 -8.68 -18.07
C PHE A 377 10.60 -9.52 -19.01
N LEU A 378 10.42 -9.37 -20.33
CA LEU A 378 11.22 -10.09 -21.32
C LEU A 378 12.71 -9.72 -21.23
N TRP A 379 13.02 -8.42 -21.09
CA TRP A 379 14.40 -7.97 -20.92
C TRP A 379 15.02 -8.49 -19.63
N LEU A 380 14.28 -8.42 -18.52
CA LEU A 380 14.71 -8.97 -17.23
C LEU A 380 14.94 -10.48 -17.32
N ALA A 381 14.02 -11.24 -17.92
CA ALA A 381 14.15 -12.68 -18.11
C ALA A 381 15.42 -13.04 -18.89
N ARG A 382 15.69 -12.33 -20.00
CA ARG A 382 16.92 -12.52 -20.80
C ARG A 382 18.18 -12.27 -19.99
N LYS A 383 18.19 -11.24 -19.15
CA LYS A 383 19.33 -10.90 -18.28
C LYS A 383 19.53 -11.91 -17.15
N LEU A 384 18.45 -12.32 -16.48
CA LEU A 384 18.50 -13.28 -15.37
C LEU A 384 18.89 -14.68 -15.83
N VAL A 385 18.38 -15.13 -16.98
CA VAL A 385 18.71 -16.44 -17.55
C VAL A 385 20.06 -16.42 -18.27
N GLY A 386 20.56 -15.25 -18.67
CA GLY A 386 21.78 -15.11 -19.47
C GLY A 386 21.61 -15.54 -20.93
N ASN A 387 20.37 -15.54 -21.45
CA ASN A 387 20.08 -15.93 -22.82
C ASN A 387 19.31 -14.83 -23.58
N ALA A 388 19.96 -14.24 -24.58
CA ALA A 388 19.40 -13.18 -25.41
C ALA A 388 18.29 -13.64 -26.37
N THR A 389 18.25 -14.93 -26.72
CA THR A 389 17.25 -15.52 -27.63
C THR A 389 16.00 -16.00 -26.90
N LEU A 390 15.87 -15.71 -25.60
CA LEU A 390 14.66 -16.02 -24.85
C LEU A 390 13.50 -15.18 -25.38
N GLU A 391 12.38 -15.83 -25.64
CA GLU A 391 11.14 -15.22 -26.13
C GLU A 391 9.93 -15.76 -25.38
N PHE A 392 8.91 -14.93 -25.22
CA PHE A 392 7.61 -15.37 -24.70
C PHE A 392 6.82 -16.02 -25.83
N VAL A 393 6.44 -17.29 -25.65
CA VAL A 393 5.76 -18.10 -26.68
C VAL A 393 4.25 -18.09 -26.56
N ALA A 394 3.74 -17.54 -25.45
CA ALA A 394 2.32 -17.30 -25.24
C ALA A 394 2.15 -15.86 -24.78
N ALA A 395 1.15 -15.18 -25.34
CA ALA A 395 0.71 -13.91 -24.79
C ALA A 395 0.26 -14.18 -23.34
N PRO A 396 0.77 -13.43 -22.34
CA PRO A 396 0.21 -13.52 -21.00
C PRO A 396 -1.29 -13.24 -21.07
N ALA A 397 -2.08 -13.91 -20.23
CA ALA A 397 -3.53 -13.71 -20.17
C ALA A 397 -3.85 -12.29 -19.66
N LEU A 398 -3.73 -11.30 -20.53
CA LEU A 398 -4.00 -9.90 -20.27
C LEU A 398 -5.48 -9.62 -20.56
N ALA A 399 -6.13 -8.86 -19.69
CA ALA A 399 -7.47 -8.34 -19.97
C ALA A 399 -7.44 -7.46 -21.24
N PRO A 400 -8.52 -7.44 -22.04
CA PRO A 400 -8.59 -6.60 -23.22
C PRO A 400 -8.36 -5.12 -22.86
N PRO A 401 -7.66 -4.36 -23.72
CA PRO A 401 -7.27 -2.99 -23.41
C PRO A 401 -8.50 -2.09 -23.27
N GLU A 402 -8.56 -1.30 -22.20
CA GLU A 402 -9.66 -0.34 -21.98
C GLU A 402 -9.57 0.90 -22.87
N VAL A 403 -8.36 1.18 -23.36
CA VAL A 403 -8.06 2.30 -24.24
C VAL A 403 -7.15 1.80 -25.34
N THR A 404 -7.52 2.13 -26.58
CA THR A 404 -6.65 1.94 -27.72
C THR A 404 -5.63 3.07 -27.76
N VAL A 405 -4.34 2.70 -27.75
CA VAL A 405 -3.28 3.67 -27.98
C VAL A 405 -3.24 4.05 -29.45
N ASN A 406 -3.06 5.33 -29.76
CA ASN A 406 -2.86 5.76 -31.15
C ASN A 406 -1.50 5.24 -31.66
N PRO A 407 -1.46 4.37 -32.69
CA PRO A 407 -0.22 3.81 -33.22
C PRO A 407 0.75 4.88 -33.76
N GLU A 408 0.24 5.92 -34.41
CA GLU A 408 1.06 7.00 -34.97
C GLU A 408 1.79 7.78 -33.86
N LEU A 409 1.08 8.03 -32.74
CA LEU A 409 1.66 8.70 -31.58
C LEU A 409 2.74 7.85 -30.91
N MET A 410 2.55 6.52 -30.85
CA MET A 410 3.57 5.62 -30.30
C MET A 410 4.80 5.55 -31.19
N GLN A 411 4.62 5.50 -32.51
CA GLN A 411 5.72 5.55 -33.46
C GLN A 411 6.48 6.89 -33.34
N GLN A 412 5.77 7.99 -33.13
CA GLN A 412 6.41 9.28 -32.85
C GLN A 412 7.25 9.23 -31.56
N TYR A 413 6.72 8.67 -30.47
CA TYR A 413 7.47 8.54 -29.22
C TYR A 413 8.70 7.63 -29.36
N GLU A 414 8.60 6.53 -30.11
CA GLU A 414 9.75 5.68 -30.41
C GLU A 414 10.82 6.43 -31.21
N ASN A 415 10.44 7.21 -32.23
CA ASN A 415 11.37 8.04 -33.01
C ASN A 415 12.03 9.15 -32.17
N GLU A 416 11.26 9.82 -31.30
CA GLU A 416 11.79 10.83 -30.38
C GLU A 416 12.79 10.23 -29.39
N MET A 417 12.52 9.01 -28.90
CA MET A 417 13.39 8.27 -27.99
C MET A 417 14.69 7.82 -28.68
N ALA A 418 14.60 7.30 -29.90
CA ALA A 418 15.77 6.95 -30.72
C ALA A 418 16.64 8.18 -31.01
N THR A 419 16.01 9.31 -31.33
CA THR A 419 16.71 10.60 -31.53
C THR A 419 17.40 11.07 -30.25
N ALA A 420 16.71 10.99 -29.10
CA ALA A 420 17.28 11.37 -27.81
C ALA A 420 18.43 10.44 -27.36
N ALA A 421 18.40 9.16 -27.74
CA ALA A 421 19.47 8.22 -27.46
C ALA A 421 20.76 8.56 -28.23
N ALA A 422 20.64 9.12 -29.43
CA ALA A 422 21.77 9.57 -30.25
C ALA A 422 22.37 10.92 -29.78
N MET A 423 21.67 11.69 -28.95
CA MET A 423 22.19 12.95 -28.41
C MET A 423 23.21 12.73 -27.28
N PRO A 424 24.24 13.58 -27.13
CA PRO A 424 25.12 13.56 -25.96
C PRO A 424 24.33 13.68 -24.65
N LEU A 425 24.86 13.12 -23.57
CA LEU A 425 24.28 13.35 -22.25
C LEU A 425 24.56 14.80 -21.82
N PRO A 426 23.59 15.51 -21.23
CA PRO A 426 23.83 16.82 -20.65
C PRO A 426 24.83 16.70 -19.48
N ASP A 427 25.70 17.70 -19.36
CA ASP A 427 26.72 17.79 -18.31
C ASP A 427 26.08 17.82 -16.92
N GLU A 428 26.78 17.30 -15.89
CA GLU A 428 26.19 17.12 -14.55
C GLU A 428 25.80 18.44 -13.87
N GLU A 429 26.38 19.57 -14.27
CA GLU A 429 26.12 20.91 -13.70
C GLU A 429 24.75 21.48 -14.09
N ASP A 430 24.12 21.00 -15.17
CA ASP A 430 22.81 21.49 -15.64
C ASP A 430 21.61 20.77 -14.98
N ALA A 431 21.86 19.79 -14.09
CA ALA A 431 20.80 18.94 -13.53
C ALA A 431 20.03 19.54 -12.34
N ASP A 432 20.56 20.62 -11.74
CA ASP A 432 20.01 21.26 -10.53
C ASP A 432 19.33 22.63 -10.78
N LEU A 433 19.08 22.99 -12.05
CA LEU A 433 18.31 24.19 -12.44
C LEU A 433 16.83 23.91 -12.74
#